data_AF-A0A369XZH9-F1
#
_entry.id   AF-A0A369XZH9-F1
#
_cell.length_a   1.000
_cell.length_b   1.000
_cell.length_c   1.000
_cell.angle_alpha   90.00
_cell.angle_beta   90.00
_cell.angle_gamma   90.00
#
_symmetry.space_group_name_H-M   'P 1'
#
loop_
_entity.id
_entity.type
_entity.pdbx_description
1 polymer ?
#
loop_
_entity_poly.entity_id
_entity_poly.type
_entity_poly.pdbx_seq_one_letter_code
_entity_poly.pdbx_strand_id
1 'polypeptide(L)'
;MNLNLIKESIETKVYDIHFDTEVPMHEHADCDEVFYCIKGSGFGILEDEEVELNVGDTFVAPAGTMHSLRSEEDLYVVAVLIPADKIICHCKQVSFGDIRKAMAGGARTVEEIQKITGAGIGWAGCTEDIEKILAVACGCKDVSIETVVNAVKDGADTVEKIGEATGAGTGCGRCKALLQNIIDTKK
;
A
#
# COMPACT_ATOMS: atom_id res chain seq x y z
N MET A 1 18.95 -4.50 5.19
CA MET A 1 17.62 -5.12 5.26
C MET A 1 17.37 -5.57 6.69
N ASN A 2 16.40 -4.98 7.39
CA ASN A 2 16.10 -5.33 8.78
C ASN A 2 15.03 -6.42 8.81
N LEU A 3 15.43 -7.64 9.20
CA LEU A 3 14.54 -8.82 9.17
C LEU A 3 13.38 -8.73 10.18
N ASN A 4 13.52 -7.98 11.28
CA ASN A 4 12.45 -7.85 12.25
C ASN A 4 11.32 -6.97 11.69
N LEU A 5 11.66 -5.86 11.04
CA LEU A 5 10.66 -5.00 10.39
C LEU A 5 9.91 -5.74 9.27
N ILE A 6 10.59 -6.62 8.53
CA ILE A 6 9.95 -7.44 7.49
C ILE A 6 8.95 -8.41 8.14
N LYS A 7 9.34 -9.09 9.21
CA LYS A 7 8.44 -10.02 9.93
C LYS A 7 7.22 -9.32 10.49
N GLU A 8 7.40 -8.13 11.07
CA GLU A 8 6.31 -7.32 11.61
C GLU A 8 5.35 -6.80 10.53
N SER A 9 5.82 -6.69 9.29
CA SER A 9 5.02 -6.21 8.16
C SER A 9 4.27 -7.30 7.41
N ILE A 10 4.59 -8.58 7.63
CA ILE A 10 3.88 -9.71 7.02
C ILE A 10 2.68 -10.05 7.89
N GLU A 11 1.48 -10.05 7.31
CA GLU A 11 0.29 -10.53 7.99
C GLU A 11 0.04 -11.99 7.60
N THR A 12 -0.41 -12.80 8.56
CA THR A 12 -0.81 -14.19 8.31
C THR A 12 -2.24 -14.38 8.78
N LYS A 13 -3.08 -14.95 7.93
CA LYS A 13 -4.48 -15.21 8.19
C LYS A 13 -4.80 -16.67 7.85
N VAL A 14 -5.76 -17.24 8.56
CA VAL A 14 -6.29 -18.57 8.26
C VAL A 14 -7.78 -18.40 8.05
N TYR A 15 -8.24 -18.82 6.88
CA TYR A 15 -9.64 -18.70 6.50
C TYR A 15 -10.27 -20.09 6.39
N ASP A 16 -11.46 -20.19 6.97
CA ASP A 16 -12.40 -21.31 6.80
C ASP A 16 -13.56 -20.76 5.97
N ILE A 17 -13.60 -21.12 4.69
CA ILE A 17 -14.57 -20.61 3.73
C ILE A 17 -15.54 -21.74 3.44
N HIS A 18 -16.71 -21.64 4.09
CA HIS A 18 -17.80 -22.56 3.87
C HIS A 18 -18.49 -22.25 2.54
N PHE A 19 -19.14 -23.24 1.91
CA PHE A 19 -19.71 -23.12 0.56
C PHE A 19 -20.79 -22.03 0.41
N ASP A 20 -21.40 -21.59 1.52
CA ASP A 20 -22.39 -20.50 1.55
C ASP A 20 -21.79 -19.13 1.94
N THR A 21 -20.48 -19.07 2.16
CA THR A 21 -19.76 -17.84 2.49
C THR A 21 -19.40 -17.10 1.21
N GLU A 22 -20.04 -15.95 1.01
CA GLU A 22 -19.69 -15.02 -0.07
C GLU A 22 -18.54 -14.12 0.40
N VAL A 23 -17.36 -14.30 -0.16
CA VAL A 23 -16.22 -13.40 0.09
C VAL A 23 -16.36 -12.20 -0.85
N PRO A 24 -16.46 -10.96 -0.32
CA PRO A 24 -16.57 -9.78 -1.17
C PRO A 24 -15.32 -9.57 -2.01
N MET A 25 -15.50 -9.13 -3.24
CA MET A 25 -14.39 -8.68 -4.09
C MET A 25 -13.70 -7.48 -3.46
N HIS A 26 -12.38 -7.53 -3.34
CA HIS A 26 -11.58 -6.45 -2.74
C HIS A 26 -10.16 -6.43 -3.31
N GLU A 27 -9.41 -5.39 -2.98
CA GLU A 27 -8.01 -5.25 -3.36
C GLU A 27 -7.15 -4.74 -2.20
N HIS A 28 -5.85 -4.99 -2.31
CA HIS A 28 -4.83 -4.44 -1.44
C HIS A 28 -3.78 -3.72 -2.30
N ALA A 29 -3.73 -2.39 -2.25
CA ALA A 29 -2.88 -1.60 -3.15
C ALA A 29 -1.36 -1.79 -2.98
N ASP A 30 -0.92 -2.42 -1.90
CA ASP A 30 0.49 -2.49 -1.52
C ASP A 30 0.88 -3.81 -0.84
N CYS A 31 0.02 -4.82 -0.90
CA CYS A 31 0.35 -6.15 -0.44
C CYS A 31 -0.04 -7.14 -1.53
N ASP A 32 0.87 -8.04 -1.85
CA ASP A 32 0.47 -9.29 -2.50
C ASP A 32 -0.20 -10.16 -1.42
N GLU A 33 -1.36 -10.74 -1.70
CA GLU A 33 -1.95 -11.76 -0.84
C GLU A 33 -1.78 -13.14 -1.48
N VAL A 34 -1.08 -14.01 -0.77
CA VAL A 34 -0.80 -15.38 -1.23
C VAL A 34 -1.62 -16.34 -0.40
N PHE A 35 -2.50 -17.08 -1.06
CA PHE A 35 -3.33 -18.11 -0.49
C PHE A 35 -2.72 -19.48 -0.77
N TYR A 36 -2.69 -20.35 0.25
CA TYR A 36 -2.26 -21.74 0.15
C TYR A 36 -3.36 -22.65 0.67
N CYS A 37 -3.89 -23.53 -0.19
CA CYS A 37 -4.96 -24.45 0.18
C CYS A 37 -4.44 -25.60 1.03
N ILE A 38 -4.94 -25.72 2.25
CA ILE A 38 -4.54 -26.75 3.21
C ILE A 38 -5.54 -27.90 3.32
N LYS A 39 -6.80 -27.68 2.90
CA LYS A 39 -7.86 -28.70 2.89
C LYS A 39 -9.00 -28.22 1.98
N GLY A 40 -9.62 -29.17 1.27
CA GLY A 40 -10.79 -28.90 0.41
C GLY A 40 -10.42 -28.50 -1.01
N SER A 41 -11.40 -27.96 -1.72
CA SER A 41 -11.20 -27.37 -3.05
C SER A 41 -12.12 -26.16 -3.25
N GLY A 42 -11.75 -25.31 -4.21
CA GLY A 42 -12.53 -24.12 -4.57
C GLY A 42 -11.83 -23.32 -5.66
N PHE A 43 -12.07 -22.01 -5.68
CA PHE A 43 -11.59 -21.12 -6.73
C PHE A 43 -11.07 -19.82 -6.15
N GLY A 44 -9.88 -19.40 -6.58
CA GLY A 44 -9.45 -18.01 -6.50
C GLY A 44 -10.06 -17.23 -7.66
N ILE A 45 -10.60 -16.06 -7.37
CA ILE A 45 -11.14 -15.16 -8.40
C ILE A 45 -10.17 -13.99 -8.51
N LEU A 46 -9.65 -13.74 -9.71
CA LEU A 46 -8.77 -12.61 -10.02
C LEU A 46 -9.39 -11.80 -11.14
N GLU A 47 -9.82 -10.58 -10.83
CA GLU A 47 -10.65 -9.77 -11.74
C GLU A 47 -11.88 -10.56 -12.24
N ASP A 48 -11.86 -11.02 -13.49
CA ASP A 48 -12.94 -11.80 -14.12
C ASP A 48 -12.54 -13.27 -14.40
N GLU A 49 -11.35 -13.71 -13.95
CA GLU A 49 -10.83 -15.05 -14.17
C GLU A 49 -10.93 -15.92 -12.91
N GLU A 50 -11.30 -17.20 -13.08
CA GLU A 50 -11.30 -18.19 -12.02
C GLU A 50 -10.07 -19.09 -12.11
N VAL A 51 -9.40 -19.30 -10.98
CA VAL A 51 -8.26 -20.20 -10.80
C VAL A 51 -8.68 -21.30 -9.84
N GLU A 52 -8.76 -22.54 -10.32
CA GLU A 52 -9.07 -23.70 -9.48
C GLU A 52 -7.98 -23.90 -8.42
N LEU A 53 -8.41 -24.23 -7.21
CA LEU A 53 -7.57 -24.46 -6.04
C LEU A 53 -7.86 -25.82 -5.43
N ASN A 54 -6.86 -26.69 -5.42
CA ASN A 54 -6.86 -27.95 -4.68
C ASN A 54 -5.83 -27.92 -3.54
N VAL A 55 -5.90 -28.90 -2.64
CA VAL A 55 -4.93 -29.03 -1.53
C VAL A 55 -3.49 -29.04 -2.06
N GLY A 56 -2.68 -28.09 -1.57
CA GLY A 56 -1.30 -27.89 -2.01
C GLY A 56 -1.11 -26.80 -3.07
N ASP A 57 -2.21 -26.32 -3.67
CA ASP A 57 -2.14 -25.23 -4.65
C ASP A 57 -2.00 -23.87 -3.99
N THR A 58 -1.46 -22.93 -4.77
CA THR A 58 -1.31 -21.53 -4.40
C THR A 58 -2.10 -20.63 -5.34
N PHE A 59 -2.82 -19.67 -4.77
CA PHE A 59 -3.43 -18.56 -5.51
C PHE A 59 -2.77 -17.26 -5.05
N VAL A 60 -2.37 -16.42 -6.00
CA VAL A 60 -1.70 -15.15 -5.72
C VAL A 60 -2.58 -14.03 -6.23
N ALA A 61 -2.95 -13.12 -5.33
CA ALA A 61 -3.55 -11.85 -5.65
C ALA A 61 -2.49 -10.74 -5.55
N PRO A 62 -1.98 -10.24 -6.69
CA PRO A 62 -0.97 -9.19 -6.67
C PRO A 62 -1.50 -7.88 -6.08
N ALA A 63 -0.59 -7.05 -5.57
CA ALA A 63 -0.93 -5.73 -5.07
C ALA A 63 -1.65 -4.87 -6.14
N GLY A 64 -2.81 -4.32 -5.78
CA GLY A 64 -3.66 -3.51 -6.65
C GLY A 64 -4.55 -4.32 -7.61
N THR A 65 -4.71 -5.61 -7.38
CA THR A 65 -5.61 -6.46 -8.16
C THR A 65 -6.83 -6.86 -7.34
N MET A 66 -8.01 -6.69 -7.96
CA MET A 66 -9.28 -7.13 -7.38
C MET A 66 -9.34 -8.66 -7.33
N HIS A 67 -9.65 -9.21 -6.17
CA HIS A 67 -9.68 -10.64 -5.97
C HIS A 67 -10.73 -11.07 -4.93
N SER A 68 -11.05 -12.35 -4.96
CA SER A 68 -11.93 -13.02 -4.00
C SER A 68 -11.62 -14.52 -3.94
N LEU A 69 -12.33 -15.23 -3.06
CA LEU A 69 -12.36 -16.69 -2.98
C LEU A 69 -13.81 -17.15 -3.10
N ARG A 70 -14.01 -18.20 -3.89
CA ARG A 70 -15.30 -18.87 -4.05
C ARG A 70 -15.12 -20.34 -3.70
N SER A 71 -16.10 -20.93 -3.05
CA SER A 71 -16.09 -22.36 -2.79
C SER A 71 -17.44 -23.00 -3.10
N GLU A 72 -17.42 -24.23 -3.60
CA GLU A 72 -18.61 -25.07 -3.77
C GLU A 72 -18.70 -26.17 -2.70
N GLU A 73 -17.62 -26.37 -1.96
CA GLU A 73 -17.50 -27.28 -0.80
C GLU A 73 -16.71 -26.59 0.33
N ASP A 74 -16.23 -27.31 1.35
CA ASP A 74 -15.40 -26.68 2.39
C ASP A 74 -14.01 -26.31 1.81
N LEU A 75 -13.59 -25.05 1.92
CA LEU A 75 -12.26 -24.59 1.50
C LEU A 75 -11.50 -23.97 2.69
N TYR A 76 -10.30 -24.50 2.96
CA TYR A 76 -9.42 -24.00 4.02
C TYR A 76 -8.13 -23.49 3.41
N VAL A 77 -7.84 -22.21 3.60
CA VAL A 77 -6.63 -21.57 3.08
C VAL A 77 -5.87 -20.84 4.18
N VAL A 78 -4.54 -20.87 4.08
CA VAL A 78 -3.66 -19.93 4.78
C VAL A 78 -3.36 -18.79 3.83
N ALA A 79 -3.60 -17.56 4.25
CA ALA A 79 -3.24 -16.38 3.50
C ALA A 79 -2.06 -15.66 4.15
N VAL A 80 -1.14 -15.18 3.32
CA VAL A 80 -0.01 -14.35 3.74
C VAL A 80 -0.06 -13.06 2.94
N LEU A 81 -0.19 -11.93 3.63
CA LEU A 81 -0.10 -10.61 3.01
C LEU A 81 1.36 -10.15 3.09
N ILE A 82 1.97 -9.99 1.93
CA ILE A 82 3.37 -9.64 1.75
C ILE A 82 3.41 -8.20 1.23
N PRO A 83 4.00 -7.25 1.97
CA PRO A 83 4.13 -5.88 1.49
C PRO A 83 4.88 -5.80 0.17
N ALA A 84 4.19 -5.35 -0.87
CA ALA A 84 4.73 -5.01 -2.16
C ALA A 84 5.23 -3.56 -2.12
N ASP A 85 6.37 -3.33 -1.45
CA ASP A 85 7.00 -2.01 -1.44
C ASP A 85 7.69 -1.75 -2.78
N LYS A 86 6.97 -1.11 -3.69
CA LYS A 86 7.43 -0.85 -5.07
C LYS A 86 8.81 -0.18 -5.08
N ILE A 87 9.78 -0.83 -5.71
CA ILE A 87 11.10 -0.23 -5.94
C ILE A 87 10.96 0.91 -6.96
N ILE A 88 11.38 2.10 -6.56
CA ILE A 88 11.37 3.30 -7.40
C ILE A 88 12.76 3.53 -8.00
N CYS A 89 13.82 3.37 -7.21
CA CYS A 89 15.19 3.45 -7.70
C CYS A 89 15.89 2.09 -7.64
N HIS A 90 15.97 1.40 -8.77
CA HIS A 90 16.67 0.11 -8.85
C HIS A 90 18.18 0.21 -8.61
N CYS A 91 18.82 1.34 -8.94
CA CYS A 91 20.25 1.54 -8.72
C CYS A 91 20.63 1.54 -7.24
N LYS A 92 19.74 2.04 -6.38
CA LYS A 92 19.97 2.23 -4.95
C LYS A 92 19.08 1.34 -4.08
N GLN A 93 18.20 0.55 -4.70
CA GLN A 93 17.19 -0.27 -4.03
C GLN A 93 16.32 0.57 -3.07
N VAL A 94 15.90 1.75 -3.54
CA VAL A 94 15.02 2.66 -2.77
C VAL A 94 13.58 2.42 -3.21
N SER A 95 12.73 2.16 -2.23
CA SER A 95 11.31 1.90 -2.44
C SER A 95 10.44 3.16 -2.34
N PHE A 96 9.16 3.02 -2.70
CA PHE A 96 8.15 4.05 -2.46
C PHE A 96 8.02 4.35 -0.96
N GLY A 97 8.03 3.31 -0.11
CA GLY A 97 8.00 3.43 1.34
C GLY A 97 9.18 4.25 1.89
N ASP A 98 10.38 4.07 1.36
CA ASP A 98 11.56 4.85 1.76
C ASP A 98 11.42 6.33 1.41
N ILE A 99 10.91 6.65 0.21
CA ILE A 99 10.62 8.03 -0.20
C ILE A 99 9.54 8.63 0.71
N ARG A 100 8.47 7.89 1.02
CA ARG A 100 7.41 8.35 1.94
C ARG A 100 7.91 8.58 3.36
N LYS A 101 8.83 7.75 3.86
CA LYS A 101 9.50 7.97 5.16
C LYS A 101 10.34 9.26 5.13
N ALA A 102 11.09 9.50 4.06
CA ALA A 102 11.85 10.75 3.89
C ALA A 102 10.91 11.97 3.85
N MET A 103 9.76 11.88 3.18
CA MET A 103 8.75 12.93 3.17
C MET A 103 8.14 13.18 4.55
N ALA A 104 7.79 12.13 5.29
CA ALA A 104 7.32 12.26 6.67
C ALA A 104 8.40 12.86 7.61
N GLY A 105 9.68 12.66 7.28
CA GLY A 105 10.82 13.32 7.91
C GLY A 105 11.06 14.77 7.44
N GLY A 106 10.26 15.30 6.52
CA GLY A 106 10.29 16.69 6.07
C GLY A 106 10.82 16.94 4.65
N ALA A 107 11.21 15.90 3.90
CA ALA A 107 11.62 16.09 2.50
C ALA A 107 10.43 16.53 1.63
N ARG A 108 10.64 17.52 0.77
CA ARG A 108 9.64 18.06 -0.17
C ARG A 108 10.15 18.23 -1.60
N THR A 109 11.45 18.03 -1.83
CA THR A 109 12.07 18.19 -3.15
C THR A 109 12.83 16.93 -3.58
N VAL A 110 13.00 16.75 -4.88
CA VAL A 110 13.83 15.68 -5.44
C VAL A 110 15.24 15.71 -4.87
N GLU A 111 15.82 16.90 -4.70
CA GLU A 111 17.17 17.08 -4.15
C GLU A 111 17.28 16.58 -2.70
N GLU A 112 16.28 16.85 -1.86
CA GLU A 112 16.24 16.32 -0.49
C GLU A 112 16.08 14.80 -0.49
N ILE A 113 15.24 14.24 -1.37
CA ILE A 113 15.10 12.79 -1.53
C ILE A 113 16.42 12.16 -1.98
N GLN A 114 17.10 12.75 -2.95
CA GLN A 114 18.43 12.35 -3.40
C GLN A 114 19.41 12.33 -2.24
N LYS A 115 19.45 13.38 -1.42
CA LYS A 115 20.37 13.49 -0.29
C LYS A 115 20.10 12.43 0.80
N ILE A 116 18.83 12.14 1.07
CA ILE A 116 18.43 11.20 2.15
C ILE A 116 18.57 9.75 1.69
N THR A 117 18.14 9.44 0.48
CA THR A 117 17.97 8.05 0.00
C THR A 117 19.00 7.63 -1.05
N GLY A 118 19.64 8.59 -1.72
CA GLY A 118 20.49 8.35 -2.89
C GLY A 118 19.72 8.11 -4.20
N ALA A 119 18.39 7.98 -4.16
CA ALA A 119 17.57 7.80 -5.36
C ALA A 119 17.67 9.03 -6.27
N GLY A 120 17.69 8.85 -7.59
CA GLY A 120 17.75 9.97 -8.56
C GLY A 120 19.15 10.54 -8.84
N ILE A 121 20.21 10.06 -8.19
CA ILE A 121 21.60 10.56 -8.41
C ILE A 121 22.32 9.84 -9.56
N GLY A 122 22.09 8.53 -9.72
CA GLY A 122 22.84 7.68 -10.65
C GLY A 122 22.41 7.88 -12.11
N TRP A 123 21.71 6.89 -12.67
CA TRP A 123 21.10 7.02 -14.00
C TRP A 123 19.93 8.03 -14.02
N ALA A 124 19.46 8.45 -12.85
CA ALA A 124 18.40 9.44 -12.64
C ALA A 124 17.04 9.15 -13.33
N GLY A 125 16.86 8.00 -13.98
CA GLY A 125 15.61 7.63 -14.66
C GLY A 125 14.40 7.47 -13.74
N CYS A 126 14.59 7.39 -12.41
CA CYS A 126 13.50 7.36 -11.44
C CYS A 126 13.07 8.76 -10.95
N THR A 127 13.65 9.84 -11.48
CA THR A 127 13.39 11.20 -10.98
C THR A 127 11.95 11.64 -11.21
N GLU A 128 11.38 11.34 -12.37
CA GLU A 128 9.98 11.64 -12.69
C GLU A 128 9.02 10.92 -11.72
N ASP A 129 9.31 9.67 -11.36
CA ASP A 129 8.52 8.93 -10.38
C ASP A 129 8.62 9.56 -8.98
N ILE A 130 9.82 10.03 -8.60
CA ILE A 130 10.01 10.77 -7.33
C ILE A 130 9.16 12.04 -7.32
N GLU A 131 9.14 12.81 -8.42
CA GLU A 131 8.32 14.02 -8.56
C GLU A 131 6.82 13.71 -8.40
N LYS A 132 6.34 12.65 -9.06
CA LYS A 132 4.94 12.18 -8.91
C LYS A 132 4.61 11.81 -7.47
N ILE A 133 5.52 11.11 -6.78
CA ILE A 133 5.32 10.73 -5.37
C ILE A 133 5.26 11.97 -4.47
N LEU A 134 6.17 12.93 -4.70
CA LEU A 134 6.22 14.19 -3.95
C LEU A 134 4.97 15.04 -4.14
N ALA A 135 4.24 14.90 -5.25
CA ALA A 135 3.01 15.65 -5.51
C ALA A 135 1.79 15.14 -4.73
N VAL A 136 1.79 13.89 -4.23
CA VAL A 136 0.61 13.23 -3.66
C VAL A 136 0.71 13.12 -2.14
N ALA A 137 -0.22 13.73 -1.40
CA ALA A 137 -0.32 13.56 0.06
C ALA A 137 -0.96 12.22 0.44
N CYS A 138 -2.05 11.83 -0.23
CA CYS A 138 -2.83 10.64 0.07
C CYS A 138 -3.11 9.85 -1.22
N GLY A 139 -2.48 8.69 -1.39
CA GLY A 139 -2.66 7.86 -2.58
C GLY A 139 -4.05 7.24 -2.70
N CYS A 140 -4.62 6.70 -1.62
CA CYS A 140 -5.90 5.99 -1.66
C CYS A 140 -7.14 6.87 -1.92
N LYS A 141 -6.98 8.19 -1.80
CA LYS A 141 -8.05 9.18 -2.07
C LYS A 141 -7.63 10.20 -3.13
N ASP A 142 -6.48 9.96 -3.77
CA ASP A 142 -5.89 10.84 -4.78
C ASP A 142 -5.85 12.33 -4.37
N VAL A 143 -5.35 12.59 -3.15
CA VAL A 143 -5.24 13.97 -2.62
C VAL A 143 -3.80 14.45 -2.77
N SER A 144 -3.64 15.59 -3.43
CA SER A 144 -2.32 16.23 -3.64
C SER A 144 -1.77 16.88 -2.36
N ILE A 145 -0.45 17.09 -2.31
CA ILE A 145 0.20 17.90 -1.25
C ILE A 145 -0.35 19.32 -1.27
N GLU A 146 -0.55 19.92 -2.43
CA GLU A 146 -1.08 21.28 -2.56
C GLU A 146 -2.47 21.39 -1.91
N THR A 147 -3.36 20.44 -2.16
CA THR A 147 -4.70 20.38 -1.56
C THR A 147 -4.61 20.36 -0.03
N VAL A 148 -3.71 19.54 0.54
CA VAL A 148 -3.52 19.47 2.00
C VAL A 148 -2.92 20.76 2.56
N VAL A 149 -1.90 21.32 1.90
CA VAL A 149 -1.27 22.58 2.32
C VAL A 149 -2.28 23.73 2.31
N ASN A 150 -3.17 23.79 1.32
CA ASN A 150 -4.23 24.79 1.27
C ASN A 150 -5.25 24.59 2.41
N ALA A 151 -5.67 23.35 2.69
CA ALA A 151 -6.52 23.07 3.84
C ALA A 151 -5.88 23.50 5.18
N VAL A 152 -4.58 23.28 5.37
CA VAL A 152 -3.84 23.75 6.55
C VAL A 152 -3.82 25.27 6.63
N LYS A 153 -3.64 25.98 5.51
CA LYS A 153 -3.72 27.46 5.45
C LYS A 153 -5.12 27.97 5.79
N ASP A 154 -6.16 27.21 5.45
CA ASP A 154 -7.55 27.52 5.77
C ASP A 154 -7.95 27.13 7.20
N GLY A 155 -7.01 26.64 8.02
CA GLY A 155 -7.19 26.39 9.45
C GLY A 155 -7.41 24.93 9.84
N ALA A 156 -7.22 23.97 8.93
CA ALA A 156 -7.19 22.54 9.26
C ALA A 156 -5.87 22.18 9.97
N ASP A 157 -5.82 22.43 11.28
CA ASP A 157 -4.65 22.24 12.15
C ASP A 157 -4.57 20.86 12.82
N THR A 158 -5.43 19.91 12.44
CA THR A 158 -5.36 18.51 12.86
C THR A 158 -5.57 17.58 11.67
N VAL A 159 -5.08 16.35 11.78
CA VAL A 159 -5.26 15.32 10.75
C VAL A 159 -6.75 15.06 10.50
N GLU A 160 -7.57 15.09 11.55
CA GLU A 160 -9.03 14.96 11.46
C GLU A 160 -9.63 16.10 10.62
N LYS A 161 -9.27 17.36 10.89
CA LYS A 161 -9.78 18.51 10.12
C LYS A 161 -9.32 18.47 8.66
N ILE A 162 -8.11 18.01 8.39
CA ILE A 162 -7.65 17.77 7.01
C ILE A 162 -8.53 16.70 6.34
N GLY A 163 -8.84 15.63 7.06
CA GLY A 163 -9.72 14.56 6.58
C GLY A 163 -11.13 15.05 6.27
N GLU A 164 -11.71 15.91 7.11
CA GLU A 164 -13.01 16.55 6.86
C GLU A 164 -12.98 17.44 5.61
N ALA A 165 -11.90 18.20 5.40
CA ALA A 165 -11.79 19.13 4.27
C ALA A 165 -11.42 18.47 2.93
N THR A 166 -10.62 17.39 2.96
CA THR A 166 -9.96 16.84 1.75
C THR A 166 -10.19 15.35 1.54
N GLY A 167 -10.71 14.64 2.55
CA GLY A 167 -10.79 13.18 2.56
C GLY A 167 -9.47 12.47 2.89
N ALA A 168 -8.33 13.15 2.89
CA ALA A 168 -7.03 12.54 3.21
C ALA A 168 -7.00 11.99 4.65
N GLY A 169 -6.44 10.81 4.86
CA GLY A 169 -6.31 10.21 6.20
C GLY A 169 -7.56 9.51 6.73
N THR A 170 -8.68 9.54 6.00
CA THR A 170 -9.95 8.88 6.36
C THR A 170 -10.07 7.43 5.88
N GLY A 171 -9.16 6.98 5.01
CA GLY A 171 -9.09 5.61 4.47
C GLY A 171 -8.08 4.74 5.21
N CYS A 172 -7.04 4.27 4.51
CA CYS A 172 -6.04 3.32 5.05
C CYS A 172 -5.09 3.91 6.12
N GLY A 173 -5.14 5.22 6.39
CA GLY A 173 -4.37 5.86 7.45
C GLY A 173 -2.86 6.05 7.22
N ARG A 174 -2.27 5.50 6.16
CA ARG A 174 -0.81 5.54 5.92
C ARG A 174 -0.24 6.94 5.71
N CYS A 175 -1.03 7.87 5.19
CA CYS A 175 -0.60 9.25 5.00
C CYS A 175 -0.57 10.06 6.29
N LYS A 176 -1.15 9.59 7.42
CA LYS A 176 -1.33 10.41 8.64
C LYS A 176 -0.02 11.00 9.17
N ALA A 177 1.09 10.25 9.13
CA ALA A 177 2.40 10.76 9.54
C ALA A 177 2.88 11.92 8.66
N LEU A 178 2.66 11.82 7.34
CA LEU A 178 2.97 12.90 6.39
C LEU A 178 2.04 14.10 6.60
N LEU A 179 0.73 13.88 6.81
CA LEU A 179 -0.22 14.95 7.11
C LEU A 179 0.17 15.71 8.39
N GLN A 180 0.54 14.98 9.44
CA GLN A 180 1.02 15.59 10.69
C GLN A 180 2.28 16.44 10.44
N ASN A 181 3.23 15.93 9.65
CA ASN A 181 4.43 16.70 9.31
C ASN A 181 4.11 17.98 8.53
N ILE A 182 3.12 17.95 7.61
CA ILE A 182 2.66 19.14 6.89
C ILE A 182 2.04 20.15 7.87
N ILE A 183 1.25 19.71 8.84
CA ILE A 183 0.71 20.58 9.91
C ILE A 183 1.84 21.23 10.71
N ASP A 184 2.79 20.43 11.18
CA ASP A 184 3.87 20.86 12.07
C ASP A 184 4.83 21.84 11.38
N THR A 185 5.09 21.64 10.09
CA THR A 185 6.05 22.42 9.32
C THR A 185 5.41 23.53 8.48
N LYS A 186 4.10 23.46 8.24
CA LYS A 186 3.36 24.29 7.28
C LYS A 186 3.94 24.23 5.86
N LYS A 187 4.51 23.08 5.48
CA LYS A 187 5.20 22.81 4.21
C LYS A 187 4.71 21.53 3.54
#